data_AF-A0A6G8RVD9-F1
#
_entry.id   AF-A0A6G8RVD9-F1
#
_cell.length_a   1.000
_cell.length_b   1.000
_cell.length_c   1.000
_cell.angle_alpha   90.00
_cell.angle_beta   90.00
_cell.angle_gamma   90.00
#
_symmetry.space_group_name_H-M   'P 1'
#
loop_
_entity.id
_entity.type
_entity.pdbx_description
1 polymer ?
#
loop_
_entity_poly.entity_id
_entity_poly.type
_entity_poly.pdbx_seq_one_letter_code
_entity_poly.pdbx_strand_id
1 'polypeptide(L)'
;MIWESRQDQDTQNSYTKHYVYEPDRFVPLLQAGYAGFIKLIETPDYERFKTEAYSIQKDPVWRTDTRRNRAEIERIAFYHCDQVGTPQTLSNE
;
A
#
# COMPACT_ATOMS: atom_id res chain seq x y z
N MET A 1 8.60 4.51 2.79
CA MET A 1 7.61 4.06 1.78
C MET A 1 6.36 4.89 1.96
N ILE A 2 5.82 5.44 0.88
CA ILE A 2 4.67 6.35 0.91
C ILE A 2 3.57 5.74 0.04
N TRP A 3 2.35 5.77 0.54
CA TRP A 3 1.16 5.30 -0.17
C TRP A 3 0.20 6.45 -0.38
N GLU A 4 -0.38 6.54 -1.58
CA GLU A 4 -1.57 7.34 -1.84
C GLU A 4 -2.72 6.40 -2.18
N SER A 5 -3.88 6.62 -1.58
CA SER A 5 -5.07 5.81 -1.84
C SER A 5 -6.29 6.71 -1.90
N ARG A 6 -7.16 6.44 -2.87
CA ARG A 6 -8.46 7.08 -3.00
C ARG A 6 -9.53 5.99 -3.10
N GLN A 7 -10.54 6.10 -2.24
CA GLN A 7 -11.75 5.29 -2.34
C GLN A 7 -12.87 6.19 -2.85
N ASP A 8 -13.55 5.74 -3.90
CA ASP A 8 -14.68 6.43 -4.52
C ASP A 8 -15.92 5.53 -4.52
N GLN A 9 -17.11 6.10 -4.74
CA GLN A 9 -18.36 5.33 -4.85
C GLN A 9 -18.35 4.50 -6.14
N ASP A 10 -17.79 5.06 -7.21
CA ASP A 10 -17.48 4.30 -8.41
C ASP A 10 -16.11 3.63 -8.24
N THR A 11 -16.10 2.30 -8.09
CA THR A 11 -14.89 1.52 -7.90
C THR A 11 -13.87 1.70 -9.01
N GLN A 12 -14.28 2.09 -10.23
CA GLN A 12 -13.37 2.37 -11.34
C GLN A 12 -12.47 3.59 -11.11
N ASN A 13 -12.88 4.51 -10.24
CA ASN A 13 -12.08 5.69 -9.86
C ASN A 13 -11.27 5.48 -8.57
N SER A 14 -11.40 4.31 -7.94
CA SER A 14 -10.61 3.98 -6.77
C SER A 14 -9.22 3.54 -7.20
N TYR A 15 -8.19 4.03 -6.52
CA TYR A 15 -6.82 3.64 -6.83
C TYR A 15 -5.97 3.60 -5.58
N THR A 16 -4.86 2.89 -5.67
CA THR A 16 -3.75 2.98 -4.73
C THR A 16 -2.46 3.08 -5.52
N LYS A 17 -1.57 4.00 -5.16
CA LYS A 17 -0.18 3.99 -5.65
C LYS A 17 0.79 3.87 -4.50
N HIS A 18 1.84 3.12 -4.76
CA HIS A 18 2.95 2.92 -3.83
C HIS A 18 4.22 3.54 -4.42
N TYR A 19 4.84 4.43 -3.65
CA TYR A 19 6.09 5.08 -4.02
C TYR A 19 7.27 4.49 -3.23
N VAL A 20 8.29 4.06 -3.98
CA VAL A 20 9.55 3.56 -3.45
C VAL A 20 10.64 4.57 -3.73
N TYR A 21 11.45 4.86 -2.72
CA TYR A 21 12.53 5.85 -2.75
C TYR A 21 13.86 5.19 -2.40
N GLU A 22 14.97 5.83 -2.78
CA GLU A 22 16.29 5.47 -2.28
C GLU A 22 16.36 5.52 -0.74
N PRO A 23 17.17 4.67 -0.09
CA PRO A 23 17.42 4.76 1.33
C PRO A 23 17.95 6.13 1.74
N ASP A 24 17.41 6.69 2.82
CA ASP A 24 17.82 7.96 3.42
C ASP A 24 17.81 9.17 2.46
N ARG A 25 17.06 9.09 1.36
CA ARG A 25 16.93 10.14 0.35
C ARG A 25 15.49 10.26 -0.16
N PHE A 26 15.17 11.42 -0.73
CA PHE A 26 13.87 11.69 -1.36
C PHE A 26 13.86 11.41 -2.88
N VAL A 27 14.85 10.67 -3.40
CA VAL A 27 14.93 10.30 -4.81
C VAL A 27 13.98 9.13 -5.09
N PRO A 28 12.94 9.30 -5.95
CA PRO A 28 12.02 8.22 -6.24
C PRO A 28 12.66 7.21 -7.21
N LEU A 29 12.39 5.93 -6.98
CA LEU A 29 12.88 4.83 -7.81
C LEU A 29 11.77 4.30 -8.73
N LEU A 30 10.61 3.99 -8.15
CA LEU A 30 9.46 3.50 -8.90
C LEU A 30 8.15 3.87 -8.21
N GLN A 31 7.08 3.87 -9.00
CA GLN A 31 5.70 3.87 -8.52
C GLN A 31 5.00 2.60 -9.01
N ALA A 32 4.26 1.94 -8.10
CA ALA A 32 3.38 0.82 -8.43
C ALA A 32 1.92 1.25 -8.27
N GLY A 33 1.15 1.19 -9.35
CA GLY A 33 -0.29 1.43 -9.38
C GLY A 33 -1.08 0.13 -9.20
N TYR A 34 -2.12 0.20 -8.39
CA TYR A 34 -3.05 -0.91 -8.14
C TYR A 34 -4.43 -0.53 -8.67
N ALA A 35 -5.13 -1.52 -9.23
CA ALA A 35 -6.44 -1.36 -9.89
C ALA A 35 -7.60 -0.97 -8.94
N GLY A 36 -7.31 -0.63 -7.68
CA GLY A 36 -8.34 -0.32 -6.69
C GLY A 36 -7.80 0.16 -5.35
N PHE A 37 -8.73 0.45 -4.44
CA PHE A 37 -8.43 0.76 -3.05
C PHE A 37 -8.01 -0.50 -2.29
N ILE A 38 -6.85 -0.47 -1.62
CA ILE A 38 -6.41 -1.55 -0.75
C ILE A 38 -7.12 -1.42 0.60
N LYS A 39 -8.11 -2.29 0.86
CA LYS A 39 -8.77 -2.35 2.16
C LYS A 39 -7.83 -2.93 3.21
N LEU A 40 -7.46 -2.10 4.19
CA LEU A 40 -6.65 -2.51 5.33
C LEU A 40 -7.47 -3.38 6.30
N ILE A 41 -6.75 -4.16 7.10
CA ILE A 41 -7.36 -4.87 8.24
C ILE A 41 -7.86 -3.85 9.26
N GLU A 42 -8.94 -4.20 9.97
CA GLU A 42 -9.43 -3.36 11.06
C GLU A 42 -8.39 -3.31 12.18
N THR A 43 -8.19 -2.12 12.76
CA THR A 43 -7.30 -1.95 13.91
C THR A 43 -7.86 -2.74 15.09
N PRO A 44 -7.15 -3.76 15.60
CA PRO A 44 -7.63 -4.56 16.72
C PRO A 44 -7.65 -3.75 18.02
N ASP A 45 -8.73 -3.92 18.79
CA ASP A 45 -8.87 -3.37 20.14
C ASP A 45 -8.23 -4.32 21.16
N TYR A 46 -6.96 -4.04 21.49
CA TYR A 46 -6.20 -4.87 22.42
C TYR A 46 -6.56 -4.66 23.89
N GLU A 47 -7.30 -3.61 24.24
CA GLU A 47 -7.68 -3.31 25.63
C GLU A 47 -8.56 -4.43 26.22
N ARG A 48 -9.33 -5.11 25.37
CA ARG A 48 -10.19 -6.25 25.76
C ARG A 48 -9.40 -7.42 26.35
N PHE A 49 -8.13 -7.57 25.99
CA PHE A 49 -7.27 -8.65 26.51
C PHE A 49 -6.76 -8.39 27.93
N LYS A 50 -7.14 -7.28 28.56
CA LYS A 50 -6.95 -7.06 30.00
C LYS A 50 -7.88 -7.94 30.84
N THR A 51 -9.06 -8.25 30.32
CA THR A 51 -10.10 -9.04 31.01
C THR A 51 -10.31 -10.42 30.36
N GLU A 52 -10.02 -10.55 29.08
CA GLU A 52 -10.17 -11.80 28.32
C GLU A 52 -8.81 -12.37 27.90
N ALA A 53 -8.72 -13.69 27.77
CA ALA A 53 -7.52 -14.32 27.25
C ALA A 53 -7.34 -14.04 25.74
N TYR A 54 -6.11 -13.71 25.34
CA TYR A 54 -5.76 -13.54 23.93
C TYR A 54 -6.02 -14.83 23.13
N SER A 55 -6.55 -14.69 21.91
CA SER A 55 -6.76 -15.79 20.97
C SER A 55 -6.27 -15.40 19.58
N ILE A 56 -5.25 -16.11 19.11
CA ILE A 56 -4.66 -15.92 17.77
C ILE A 56 -5.69 -16.12 16.65
N GLN A 57 -6.69 -16.99 16.84
CA GLN A 57 -7.73 -17.25 15.84
C GLN A 57 -8.69 -16.06 15.66
N LYS A 58 -8.80 -15.20 16.67
CA LYS A 58 -9.68 -14.02 16.67
C LYS A 58 -8.97 -12.74 16.21
N ASP A 59 -7.65 -12.75 16.13
CA ASP A 59 -6.86 -11.58 15.79
C ASP A 59 -6.81 -11.37 14.26
N PRO A 60 -7.28 -10.21 13.75
CA PRO A 60 -7.34 -9.91 12.32
C PRO A 60 -5.96 -9.87 11.65
N VAL A 61 -4.86 -9.70 12.41
CA VAL A 61 -3.50 -9.73 11.87
C VAL A 61 -3.08 -11.15 11.47
N TRP A 62 -3.53 -12.17 12.21
CA TRP A 62 -3.18 -13.58 11.98
C TRP A 62 -4.12 -14.27 10.99
N ARG A 63 -5.26 -13.64 10.71
CA ARG A 63 -6.22 -14.06 9.71
C ARG A 63 -5.62 -14.06 8.30
N THR A 64 -5.82 -15.15 7.56
CA THR A 64 -5.26 -15.32 6.19
C THR A 64 -6.29 -14.97 5.10
N ASP A 65 -7.56 -14.84 5.46
CA ASP A 65 -8.67 -14.41 4.62
C ASP A 65 -8.40 -13.04 3.96
N THR A 66 -7.79 -12.11 4.67
CA THR A 66 -7.38 -10.80 4.15
C THR A 66 -6.27 -10.89 3.09
N ARG A 67 -5.47 -11.96 3.08
CA ARG A 67 -4.43 -12.19 2.06
C ARG A 67 -4.96 -12.73 0.74
N ARG A 68 -6.21 -13.20 0.67
CA ARG A 68 -6.83 -13.71 -0.58
C ARG A 68 -7.26 -12.58 -1.51
N ASN A 69 -7.65 -11.43 -0.97
CA ASN A 69 -8.14 -10.30 -1.74
C ASN A 69 -7.05 -9.24 -1.91
N ARG A 70 -5.86 -9.64 -2.39
CA ARG A 70 -4.81 -8.67 -2.72
C ARG A 70 -5.23 -7.88 -3.95
N ALA A 71 -5.12 -6.56 -3.88
CA ALA A 71 -5.25 -5.75 -5.07
C ALA A 71 -4.15 -6.15 -6.06
N GLU A 72 -4.53 -6.37 -7.31
CA GLU A 72 -3.58 -6.67 -8.37
C GLU A 72 -2.78 -5.41 -8.71
N ILE A 73 -1.48 -5.60 -8.95
CA ILE A 73 -0.62 -4.54 -9.48
C ILE A 73 -1.01 -4.39 -10.95
N GLU A 74 -1.52 -3.23 -11.31
CA GLU A 74 -1.90 -2.91 -12.68
C GLU A 74 -0.68 -2.46 -13.47
N ARG A 75 0.19 -1.67 -12.84
CA ARG A 75 1.27 -0.98 -13.53
C ARG A 75 2.44 -0.63 -12.62
N ILE A 76 3.64 -0.65 -13.18
CA ILE A 76 4.86 -0.19 -12.52
C ILE A 76 5.57 0.77 -13.45
N ALA A 77 5.82 1.99 -12.98
CA ALA A 77 6.61 2.98 -13.71
C ALA A 77 7.90 3.30 -12.94
N PHE A 78 8.99 3.50 -13.69
CA PHE A 78 10.33 3.75 -13.14
C PHE A 78 10.72 5.21 -13.36
N TYR A 79 11.23 5.86 -12.31
CA TYR A 79 11.71 7.24 -12.39
C TYR A 79 13.17 7.26 -12.84
N HIS A 80 13.47 8.07 -13.85
CA HIS A 80 14.84 8.40 -14.23
C HIS A 80 15.15 9.81 -13.76
N CYS A 81 16.08 9.92 -12.81
CA CYS A 81 16.43 11.17 -12.15
C CYS A 81 17.79 11.71 -12.60
N ASP A 82 18.00 13.01 -12.39
CA ASP A 82 19.31 13.63 -12.52
C ASP A 82 20.23 13.34 -11.29
N GLN A 83 21.41 13.96 -11.25
CA GLN A 83 22.40 13.76 -10.18
C GLN A 83 21.94 14.20 -8.78
N VAL A 84 20.96 15.10 -8.69
CA VAL A 84 20.41 15.58 -7.41
C VAL A 84 19.09 14.90 -7.06
N GLY A 85 18.63 13.96 -7.90
CA GLY A 85 17.44 13.16 -7.64
C GLY A 85 16.13 13.78 -8.14
N THR A 86 16.20 14.78 -9.01
CA THR A 86 14.99 15.36 -9.63
C THR A 86 14.49 14.42 -10.71
N PRO A 87 13.22 13.99 -10.69
CA PRO A 87 12.64 13.18 -11.75
C PRO A 87 12.63 13.92 -13.09
N GLN A 88 13.22 13.32 -14.12
CA GLN A 88 13.29 13.88 -15.48
C GLN A 88 12.35 13.14 -16.43
N THR A 89 12.30 11.81 -16.34
CA THR A 89 11.43 10.98 -17.18
C THR A 89 10.89 9.76 -16.42
N LEU A 90 9.80 9.19 -16.94
CA LEU A 90 9.21 7.95 -16.49
C LEU A 90 9.24 6.91 -17.62
N SER A 91 9.51 5.66 -17.27
CA SER A 91 9.46 4.52 -18.19
C SER A 91 8.42 3.50 -17.72
N ASN A 92 7.87 2.72 -18.68
CA ASN A 92 6.77 1.77 -18.47
C ASN A 92 5.48 2.43 -17.97
N GLU A 93 5.28 3.66 -18.46
CA GLU A 93 3.98 4.31 -18.48
C GLU A 93 3.10 3.88 -19.68
#